data_AF-A0A625L7A5-F1
#
_entry.id   AF-A0A625L7A5-F1
#
_cell.length_a   1.000
_cell.length_b   1.000
_cell.length_c   1.000
_cell.angle_alpha   90.00
_cell.angle_beta   90.00
_cell.angle_gamma   90.00
#
_symmetry.space_group_name_H-M   'P 1'
#
loop_
_entity.id
_entity.type
_entity.pdbx_description
1 polymer ?
#
loop_
_entity_poly.entity_id
_entity_poly.type
_entity_poly.pdbx_seq_one_letter_code
_entity_poly.pdbx_strand_id
1 'polypeptide(L)'
;MKIFLTLLTCILFVSGCKPSEKNLISIGESVVRDSLNDPDSAKFNSQYYKYGDNGAYICGDVNYKNSFGGYDGKKKYYVYIEVVDGKLISHGTVTIIKETDKALSEVYKSLCK
;
A
#
# COMPACT_ATOMS: atom_id res chain seq x y z
N MET A 1 12.35 -32.85 50.13
CA MET A 1 11.11 -32.46 49.40
C MET A 1 10.57 -31.16 49.96
N LYS A 2 10.80 -30.04 49.27
CA LYS A 2 9.93 -28.85 49.28
C LYS A 2 10.10 -28.20 47.90
N ILE A 3 9.09 -28.40 47.05
CA ILE A 3 8.97 -27.83 45.71
C ILE A 3 8.66 -26.34 45.88
N PHE A 4 9.60 -25.47 45.51
CA PHE A 4 9.32 -24.04 45.35
C PHE A 4 9.11 -23.76 43.87
N LEU A 5 7.83 -23.68 43.52
CA LEU A 5 7.28 -23.35 42.22
C LEU A 5 7.24 -21.83 42.08
N THR A 6 8.32 -21.18 41.63
CA THR A 6 8.27 -19.75 41.25
C THR A 6 8.04 -19.62 39.74
N LEU A 7 6.74 -19.56 39.47
CA LEU A 7 6.01 -18.99 38.33
C LEU A 7 6.87 -18.16 37.35
N LEU A 8 7.03 -18.75 36.16
CA LEU A 8 7.50 -18.14 34.93
C LEU A 8 6.48 -17.10 34.45
N THR A 9 6.50 -15.89 35.01
CA THR A 9 5.66 -14.79 34.51
C THR A 9 6.40 -14.08 33.38
N CYS A 10 6.36 -14.68 32.18
CA CYS A 10 6.63 -13.96 30.94
C CYS A 10 5.59 -12.84 30.81
N ILE A 11 5.94 -11.64 31.27
CA ILE A 11 5.21 -10.43 30.90
C ILE A 11 5.48 -10.21 29.41
N LEU A 12 4.67 -10.86 28.58
CA LEU A 12 4.54 -10.53 27.18
C LEU A 12 3.86 -9.16 27.14
N PHE A 13 4.66 -8.10 27.16
CA PHE A 13 4.25 -6.82 26.61
C PHE A 13 4.02 -7.05 25.11
N VAL A 14 2.84 -7.53 24.75
CA VAL A 14 2.35 -7.46 23.37
C VAL A 14 2.04 -6.00 23.12
N SER A 15 3.07 -5.20 22.87
CA SER A 15 2.90 -3.95 22.17
C SER A 15 2.31 -4.30 20.81
N GLY A 16 1.04 -3.97 20.58
CA GLY A 16 0.44 -4.11 19.26
C GLY A 16 1.29 -3.36 18.24
N CYS A 17 2.03 -4.09 17.42
CA CYS A 17 2.86 -3.52 16.36
C CYS A 17 1.92 -2.99 15.27
N LYS A 18 1.73 -1.67 15.23
CA LYS A 18 1.12 -1.03 14.06
C LYS A 18 2.00 -1.29 12.83
N PRO A 19 1.40 -1.57 11.66
CA PRO A 19 2.19 -1.73 10.43
C PRO A 19 2.98 -0.46 10.13
N SER A 20 4.22 -0.62 9.66
CA SER A 20 5.07 0.50 9.27
C SER A 20 4.60 1.09 7.94
N GLU A 21 4.84 2.38 7.72
CA GLU A 21 4.51 3.05 6.44
C GLU A 21 5.12 2.34 5.23
N LYS A 22 6.36 1.84 5.36
CA LYS A 22 7.02 1.06 4.31
C LYS A 22 6.27 -0.22 3.96
N ASN A 23 5.71 -0.90 4.96
CA ASN A 23 4.88 -2.08 4.73
C ASN A 23 3.59 -1.69 3.98
N LEU A 24 2.91 -0.64 4.42
CA LEU A 24 1.69 -0.13 3.78
C LEU A 24 1.92 0.28 2.31
N ILE A 25 3.03 0.97 2.03
CA ILE A 25 3.45 1.30 0.67
C ILE A 25 3.68 0.03 -0.14
N SER A 26 4.42 -0.94 0.40
CA SER A 26 4.70 -2.20 -0.30
C SER A 26 3.43 -2.99 -0.61
N ILE A 27 2.44 -2.99 0.29
CA ILE A 27 1.13 -3.62 0.06
C ILE A 27 0.41 -2.91 -1.09
N GLY A 28 0.30 -1.58 -1.05
CA GLY A 28 -0.39 -0.84 -2.12
C GLY A 28 0.30 -0.96 -3.47
N GLU A 29 1.64 -0.94 -3.51
CA GLU A 29 2.39 -1.21 -4.74
C GLU A 29 2.14 -2.63 -5.27
N SER A 30 1.97 -3.64 -4.40
CA SER A 30 1.59 -4.99 -4.82
C SER A 30 0.21 -4.99 -5.48
N VAL A 31 -0.77 -4.36 -4.86
CA VAL A 31 -2.14 -4.27 -5.40
C VAL A 31 -2.13 -3.61 -6.78
N VAL A 32 -1.34 -2.53 -6.96
CA VAL A 32 -1.24 -1.86 -8.25
C VAL A 32 -0.50 -2.73 -9.26
N ARG A 33 0.62 -3.35 -8.87
CA ARG A 33 1.44 -4.23 -9.72
C ARG A 33 0.60 -5.36 -10.31
N ASP A 34 -0.24 -5.99 -9.52
CA ASP A 34 -1.10 -7.11 -9.94
C ASP A 34 -2.18 -6.69 -10.95
N SER A 35 -2.46 -5.38 -11.06
CA SER A 35 -3.41 -4.82 -12.04
C SER A 35 -2.79 -4.46 -13.40
N LEU A 36 -1.46 -4.54 -13.54
CA LEU A 36 -0.74 -4.10 -14.74
C LEU A 36 -0.61 -5.22 -15.78
N ASN A 37 -0.49 -4.84 -17.04
CA ASN A 37 -0.25 -5.81 -18.14
C ASN A 37 1.15 -6.45 -18.10
N ASP A 38 2.13 -5.78 -17.49
CA ASP A 38 3.47 -6.31 -17.24
C ASP A 38 3.88 -6.00 -15.78
N PRO A 39 3.44 -6.84 -14.82
CA PRO A 39 3.70 -6.64 -13.39
C PRO A 39 5.18 -6.55 -13.03
N ASP A 40 6.02 -7.39 -13.64
CA ASP A 40 7.44 -7.51 -13.31
C ASP A 40 8.26 -6.29 -13.77
N SER A 41 7.78 -5.57 -14.77
CA SER A 41 8.42 -4.35 -15.26
C SER A 41 8.17 -3.12 -14.40
N ALA A 42 7.24 -3.19 -13.44
CA ALA A 42 6.69 -2.04 -12.75
C ALA A 42 7.70 -1.36 -11.82
N LYS A 43 7.85 -0.04 -12.01
CA LYS A 43 8.72 0.82 -11.22
C LYS A 43 7.88 1.89 -10.55
N PHE A 44 7.94 1.93 -9.23
CA PHE A 44 7.09 2.77 -8.40
C PHE A 44 7.87 3.91 -7.73
N ASN A 45 7.18 5.01 -7.49
CA ASN A 45 7.58 6.08 -6.59
C ASN A 45 6.36 6.50 -5.78
N SER A 46 6.22 5.93 -4.59
CA SER A 46 4.96 5.89 -3.85
C SER A 46 5.05 6.59 -2.50
N GLN A 47 3.93 7.14 -2.07
CA GLN A 47 3.74 7.77 -0.79
C GLN A 47 2.46 7.26 -0.14
N TYR A 48 2.49 7.23 1.19
CA TYR A 48 1.40 6.78 2.04
C TYR A 48 0.63 7.99 2.58
N TYR A 49 -0.70 7.92 2.54
CA TYR A 49 -1.60 8.91 3.10
C TYR A 49 -2.65 8.20 3.97
N LYS A 50 -2.68 8.53 5.26
CA LYS A 50 -3.58 7.89 6.23
C LYS A 50 -5.06 8.22 5.92
N TYR A 51 -5.94 7.22 6.02
CA TYR A 51 -7.39 7.41 5.87
C TYR A 51 -8.18 6.57 6.90
N GLY A 52 -8.62 7.18 7.98
CA GLY A 52 -9.24 6.44 9.10
C GLY A 52 -8.22 5.64 9.90
N ASP A 53 -8.68 4.61 10.62
CA ASP A 53 -7.81 3.83 11.54
C ASP A 53 -7.03 2.72 10.85
N ASN A 54 -7.69 1.98 9.95
CA ASN A 54 -7.10 0.84 9.21
C ASN A 54 -6.93 1.13 7.72
N GLY A 55 -7.42 2.27 7.24
CA GLY A 55 -7.43 2.62 5.83
C GLY A 55 -6.29 3.57 5.44
N ALA A 56 -5.90 3.52 4.17
CA ALA A 56 -4.92 4.41 3.61
C ALA A 56 -5.06 4.54 2.10
N TYR A 57 -4.62 5.68 1.56
CA TYR A 57 -4.35 5.84 0.14
C TYR A 57 -2.85 5.70 -0.10
N ILE A 58 -2.50 4.81 -1.03
CA ILE A 58 -1.16 4.74 -1.60
C ILE A 58 -1.22 5.45 -2.94
N CYS A 59 -0.47 6.56 -3.05
CA CYS A 59 -0.42 7.37 -4.24
C CYS A 59 1.01 7.47 -4.76
N GLY A 60 1.17 7.70 -6.05
CA GLY A 60 2.49 7.92 -6.60
C GLY A 60 2.52 7.90 -8.11
N ASP A 61 3.72 7.65 -8.63
CA ASP A 61 3.95 7.39 -10.05
C ASP A 61 4.30 5.93 -10.26
N VAL A 62 3.74 5.33 -11.31
CA VAL A 62 4.13 4.00 -11.80
C VAL A 62 4.56 4.08 -13.25
N ASN A 63 5.65 3.39 -13.60
CA ASN A 63 6.07 3.19 -14.98
C ASN A 63 6.23 1.68 -15.22
N TYR A 64 5.58 1.17 -16.26
CA TYR A 64 5.56 -0.26 -16.60
C TYR A 64 5.56 -0.40 -18.13
N LYS A 65 5.95 -1.56 -18.63
CA LYS A 65 5.95 -1.83 -20.06
C LYS A 65 4.53 -2.03 -20.57
N ASN A 66 4.24 -1.48 -21.74
CA ASN A 66 3.00 -1.74 -22.45
C ASN A 66 3.04 -3.13 -23.13
N SER A 67 1.96 -3.51 -23.80
CA SER A 67 1.84 -4.80 -24.48
C SER A 67 2.82 -4.98 -25.66
N PHE A 68 3.54 -3.93 -26.07
CA PHE A 68 4.61 -3.99 -27.08
C PHE A 68 6.01 -4.12 -26.43
N GLY A 69 6.10 -4.23 -25.11
CA GLY A 69 7.35 -4.43 -24.36
C GLY A 69 8.15 -3.16 -24.05
N GLY A 70 7.61 -1.99 -24.38
CA GLY A 70 8.26 -0.69 -24.15
C GLY A 70 7.63 0.12 -23.00
N TYR A 71 8.43 0.94 -22.33
CA TYR A 71 7.92 1.93 -21.37
C TYR A 71 7.37 3.15 -22.11
N ASP A 72 6.17 3.61 -21.76
CA ASP A 72 5.49 4.76 -22.40
C ASP A 72 5.41 6.00 -21.49
N GLY A 73 5.96 5.94 -20.28
CA GLY A 73 6.07 7.08 -19.37
C GLY A 73 5.51 6.79 -17.97
N LYS A 74 5.87 7.65 -17.02
CA LYS A 74 5.33 7.59 -15.66
C LYS A 74 3.88 8.06 -15.67
N LYS A 75 3.01 7.30 -15.02
CA LYS A 75 1.58 7.62 -14.85
C LYS A 75 1.29 7.75 -13.36
N LYS A 76 0.54 8.79 -12.99
CA LYS A 76 0.06 8.92 -11.62
C LYS A 76 -0.93 7.81 -11.31
N TYR A 77 -0.91 7.33 -10.08
CA TYR A 77 -1.90 6.36 -9.62
C TYR A 77 -2.29 6.61 -8.17
N TYR A 78 -3.45 6.13 -7.79
CA TYR A 78 -3.82 5.97 -6.38
C TYR A 78 -4.61 4.67 -6.18
N VAL A 79 -4.51 4.12 -4.97
CA VAL A 79 -5.31 2.98 -4.53
C VAL A 79 -5.64 3.12 -3.05
N TYR A 80 -6.87 2.79 -2.68
CA TYR A 80 -7.24 2.63 -1.27
C TYR A 80 -6.87 1.23 -0.80
N ILE A 81 -6.25 1.10 0.37
CA ILE A 81 -6.01 -0.18 1.05
C ILE A 81 -6.54 -0.13 2.48
N GLU A 82 -7.03 -1.25 2.96
CA GLU A 82 -7.37 -1.48 4.36
C GLU A 82 -6.46 -2.58 4.91
N VAL A 83 -5.71 -2.26 5.95
CA VAL A 83 -4.70 -3.14 6.54
C VAL A 83 -4.92 -3.28 8.03
N VAL A 84 -5.06 -4.51 8.50
CA VAL A 84 -5.20 -4.86 9.92
C VAL A 84 -4.07 -5.82 10.28
N ASP A 85 -3.34 -5.53 11.36
CA ASP A 85 -2.17 -6.31 11.81
C ASP A 85 -1.15 -6.59 10.71
N GLY A 86 -0.96 -5.61 9.80
CA GLY A 86 -0.03 -5.71 8.67
C GLY A 86 -0.49 -6.63 7.53
N LYS A 87 -1.75 -7.06 7.53
CA LYS A 87 -2.35 -7.87 6.46
C LYS A 87 -3.40 -7.06 5.71
N LEU A 88 -3.35 -7.14 4.38
CA LEU A 88 -4.37 -6.56 3.51
C LEU A 88 -5.71 -7.27 3.74
N ILE A 89 -6.74 -6.51 4.12
CA ILE A 89 -8.10 -7.00 4.34
C ILE A 89 -8.98 -6.68 3.13
N SER A 90 -8.85 -5.45 2.61
CA SER A 90 -9.58 -5.01 1.43
C SER A 90 -8.78 -3.95 0.67
N HIS A 91 -9.10 -3.74 -0.61
CA HIS A 91 -8.57 -2.62 -1.38
C HIS A 91 -9.64 -2.06 -2.32
N GLY A 92 -9.52 -0.78 -2.65
CA GLY A 92 -10.33 -0.13 -3.65
C GLY A 92 -9.85 -0.43 -5.08
N THR A 93 -10.52 0.18 -6.05
CA THR A 93 -10.11 0.11 -7.46
C THR A 93 -8.77 0.80 -7.66
N VAL A 94 -7.83 0.10 -8.30
CA VAL A 94 -6.58 0.72 -8.77
C VAL A 94 -6.90 1.73 -9.86
N THR A 95 -6.51 2.98 -9.64
CA THR A 95 -6.75 4.05 -10.61
C THR A 95 -5.41 4.55 -11.15
N ILE A 96 -5.16 4.33 -12.45
CA ILE A 96 -4.03 4.90 -13.18
C ILE A 96 -4.56 6.08 -14.01
N ILE A 97 -4.06 7.27 -13.73
CA ILE A 97 -4.58 8.52 -14.25
C ILE A 97 -3.95 8.79 -15.62
N LYS A 98 -4.81 8.93 -16.62
CA LYS A 98 -4.41 9.43 -17.94
C LYS A 98 -4.24 10.94 -17.86
N GLU A 99 -3.25 11.49 -18.56
CA GLU A 99 -2.97 12.94 -18.56
C GLU A 99 -4.18 13.80 -18.93
N THR A 100 -5.08 13.26 -19.76
CA THR A 100 -6.31 13.93 -20.21
C THR A 100 -7.43 13.92 -19.18
N ASP A 101 -7.32 13.12 -18.12
CA ASP A 101 -8.38 12.94 -17.12
C ASP A 101 -8.22 13.93 -15.95
N LYS A 102 -8.69 15.16 -16.18
CA LYS A 102 -8.61 16.26 -15.20
C LYS A 102 -9.35 15.94 -13.90
N ALA A 103 -10.49 15.26 -13.99
CA ALA A 103 -11.30 14.92 -12.82
C ALA A 103 -10.53 13.97 -11.89
N LEU A 104 -9.92 12.91 -12.44
CA LEU A 104 -9.09 12.01 -11.64
C LEU A 104 -7.83 12.70 -11.10
N SER A 105 -7.26 13.65 -11.84
CA SER A 105 -6.13 14.47 -11.37
C SER A 105 -6.50 15.35 -10.16
N GLU A 106 -7.73 15.89 -10.12
CA GLU A 106 -8.24 16.63 -8.98
C GLU A 106 -8.52 15.72 -7.77
N VAL A 107 -9.09 14.54 -8.00
CA VAL A 107 -9.29 13.52 -6.97
C VAL A 107 -7.94 13.11 -6.35
N TYR A 108 -6.93 12.82 -7.17
CA TYR A 108 -5.57 12.53 -6.71
C TYR A 108 -5.05 13.62 -5.78
N LYS A 109 -5.15 14.90 -6.17
CA LYS A 109 -4.69 16.02 -5.35
C LYS A 109 -5.45 16.14 -4.03
N SER A 110 -6.71 15.72 -4.00
CA SER A 110 -7.54 15.75 -2.79
C SER A 110 -7.18 14.62 -1.82
N LEU A 111 -6.88 13.42 -2.34
CA LEU A 111 -6.59 12.23 -1.54
C LEU A 111 -5.13 12.15 -1.09
N CYS A 112 -4.21 12.64 -1.92
CA CYS A 112 -2.76 12.44 -1.78
C CYS A 112 -2.07 13.71 -1.25
N LYS A 113 -2.56 14.24 -0.11
CA LYS A 113 -2.05 15.47 0.52
C LYS A 113 -1.85 15.31 2.03
#